data_AF-T1B6B4-F1
#
_entry.id   AF-T1B6B4-F1
#
_cell.length_a   1.000
_cell.length_b   1.000
_cell.length_c   1.000
_cell.angle_alpha   90.00
_cell.angle_beta   90.00
_cell.angle_gamma   90.00
#
_symmetry.space_group_name_H-M   'P 1'
#
loop_
_entity.id
_entity.type
_entity.pdbx_description
1 polymer ?
#
loop_
_entity_poly.entity_id
_entity_poly.type
_entity_poly.pdbx_seq_one_letter_code
_entity_poly.pdbx_strand_id
1 'polypeptide(L)'
;MSRPAALETRTEPVPSKPVRFVTATSLFDGHDAAINLIRRLLLAHGAEVVHLGHNRSVAELVQTGLSEDAQAIAVSSYQGGHMEYFKYLIDELARE
;
A
#
# COMPACT_ATOMS: atom_id res chain seq x y z
N MET A 1 0.19 38.28 -22.78
CA MET A 1 0.86 36.97 -22.74
C MET A 1 1.15 36.64 -21.29
N SER A 2 0.36 35.77 -20.66
CA SER A 2 0.51 35.41 -19.25
C SER A 2 1.62 34.36 -19.10
N ARG A 3 2.63 34.63 -18.26
CA ARG A 3 3.67 33.67 -17.87
C ARG A 3 3.02 32.46 -17.18
N PRO A 4 3.45 31.22 -17.44
CA PRO A 4 3.02 30.08 -16.65
C PRO A 4 3.65 30.18 -15.26
N ALA A 5 2.86 29.97 -14.21
CA ALA A 5 3.37 29.84 -12.85
C ALA A 5 4.28 28.60 -12.78
N ALA A 6 5.52 28.79 -12.36
CA ALA A 6 6.43 27.69 -12.10
C ALA A 6 5.86 26.85 -10.96
N LEU A 7 5.62 25.56 -11.22
CA LEU A 7 5.31 24.58 -10.19
C LEU A 7 6.55 24.45 -9.30
N GLU A 8 6.54 25.11 -8.14
CA GLU A 8 7.58 24.90 -7.14
C GLU A 8 7.51 23.46 -6.64
N THR A 9 8.48 22.65 -7.03
CA THR A 9 8.71 21.33 -6.46
C THR A 9 9.03 21.51 -4.98
N ARG A 10 8.05 21.26 -4.11
CA ARG A 10 8.28 21.14 -2.67
C ARG A 10 9.28 20.01 -2.47
N THR A 11 10.48 20.36 -2.01
CA THR A 11 11.47 19.36 -1.63
C THR A 11 11.03 18.85 -0.25
N GLU A 12 10.24 17.79 -0.23
CA GLU A 12 9.86 17.16 1.03
C GLU A 12 11.11 16.57 1.70
N PRO A 13 11.24 16.68 3.03
CA PRO A 13 12.37 16.13 3.75
C PRO A 13 12.46 14.63 3.48
N VAL A 14 13.64 14.17 3.04
CA VAL A 14 13.91 12.74 2.88
C VAL A 14 13.75 12.09 4.25
N PRO A 15 12.80 11.15 4.43
CA PRO A 15 12.57 10.52 5.73
C PRO A 15 13.86 9.82 6.20
N SER A 16 14.16 9.92 7.49
CA SER A 16 15.37 9.35 8.09
C SER A 16 15.39 7.81 8.07
N LYS A 17 14.24 7.19 7.82
CA LYS A 17 14.07 5.75 7.61
C LYS A 17 13.34 5.52 6.28
N PRO A 18 13.65 4.43 5.55
CA PRO A 18 12.89 4.03 4.39
C PRO A 18 11.40 3.88 4.72
N VAL A 19 10.52 4.32 3.81
CA VAL A 19 9.08 4.09 3.94
C VAL A 19 8.83 2.60 3.75
N ARG A 20 8.10 1.96 4.67
CA ARG A 20 7.74 0.55 4.66
C ARG A 20 6.30 0.34 4.23
N PHE A 21 6.12 -0.59 3.30
CA PHE A 21 4.83 -0.98 2.76
C PHE A 21 4.52 -2.44 3.08
N VAL A 22 3.27 -2.72 3.44
CA VAL A 22 2.71 -4.07 3.35
C VAL A 22 1.99 -4.20 2.00
N THR A 23 2.27 -5.26 1.24
CA THR A 23 1.67 -5.50 -0.08
C THR A 23 0.97 -6.85 -0.14
N ALA A 24 -0.25 -6.88 -0.66
CA ALA A 24 -1.04 -8.11 -0.80
C ALA A 24 -2.11 -8.02 -1.91
N THR A 25 -2.74 -9.15 -2.24
CA THR A 25 -4.05 -9.14 -2.93
C THR A 25 -5.18 -9.34 -1.92
N SER A 26 -6.39 -8.91 -2.27
CA SER A 26 -7.59 -9.09 -1.44
C SER A 26 -7.95 -10.58 -1.21
N LEU A 27 -8.88 -10.83 -0.28
CA LEU A 27 -9.34 -12.18 0.02
C LEU A 27 -9.96 -12.85 -1.23
N PHE A 28 -9.65 -14.13 -1.42
CA PHE A 28 -9.99 -14.96 -2.57
C PHE A 28 -9.51 -14.45 -3.94
N ASP A 29 -8.56 -13.52 -3.95
CA ASP A 29 -8.00 -12.98 -5.18
C ASP A 29 -6.62 -13.58 -5.49
N GLY A 30 -6.49 -14.27 -6.62
CA GLY A 30 -5.21 -14.81 -7.13
C GLY A 30 -4.47 -13.88 -8.09
N HIS A 31 -4.98 -12.69 -8.42
CA HIS A 31 -4.40 -11.78 -9.41
C HIS A 31 -3.23 -10.98 -8.85
N ASP A 32 -2.09 -11.65 -8.68
CA ASP A 32 -0.90 -11.06 -8.05
C ASP A 32 -0.01 -10.26 -9.02
N ALA A 33 -0.28 -10.31 -10.34
CA ALA A 33 0.56 -9.67 -11.35
C ALA A 33 0.73 -8.17 -11.11
N ALA A 34 -0.37 -7.47 -10.79
CA ALA A 34 -0.37 -6.04 -10.53
C ALA A 34 0.41 -5.69 -9.25
N ILE A 35 0.13 -6.38 -8.13
CA ILE A 35 0.82 -6.11 -6.87
C ILE A 35 2.32 -6.47 -6.95
N ASN A 36 2.68 -7.48 -7.75
CA ASN A 36 4.07 -7.84 -8.04
C ASN A 36 4.81 -6.76 -8.84
N LEU A 37 4.13 -6.06 -9.74
CA LEU A 37 4.71 -4.90 -10.42
C LEU A 37 4.90 -3.75 -9.43
N ILE A 38 3.86 -3.40 -8.67
CA ILE A 38 3.90 -2.32 -7.70
C ILE A 38 5.00 -2.54 -6.66
N ARG A 39 5.15 -3.75 -6.11
CA ARG A 39 6.24 -4.03 -5.13
C ARG A 39 7.63 -3.80 -5.71
N ARG A 40 7.85 -4.16 -6.99
CA ARG A 40 9.14 -3.96 -7.66
C ARG A 40 9.42 -2.47 -7.86
N LEU A 41 8.40 -1.69 -8.18
CA LEU A 41 8.50 -0.23 -8.28
C LEU A 41 8.81 0.39 -6.92
N LEU A 42 8.11 -0.01 -5.85
CA LEU A 42 8.37 0.47 -4.49
C LEU A 42 9.81 0.21 -4.06
N LEU A 43 10.29 -1.04 -4.22
CA LEU A 43 11.68 -1.41 -3.93
C LEU A 43 12.68 -0.59 -4.77
N ALA A 44 12.40 -0.40 -6.06
CA ALA A 44 13.27 0.39 -6.94
C ALA A 44 13.37 1.88 -6.55
N HIS A 45 12.37 2.41 -5.84
CA HIS A 45 12.37 3.78 -5.31
C HIS A 45 12.84 3.87 -3.85
N GLY A 46 13.41 2.80 -3.30
CA GLY A 46 14.02 2.80 -1.98
C GLY A 46 13.05 2.58 -0.81
N ALA A 47 11.82 2.11 -1.08
CA ALA A 47 10.90 1.68 -0.04
C ALA A 47 11.24 0.25 0.43
N GLU A 48 10.96 -0.03 1.70
CA GLU A 48 10.95 -1.41 2.21
C GLU A 48 9.58 -2.04 1.94
N VAL A 49 9.56 -3.32 1.58
CA VAL A 49 8.30 -4.00 1.25
C VAL A 49 8.20 -5.34 1.96
N VAL A 50 7.16 -5.47 2.78
CA VAL A 50 6.67 -6.74 3.34
C VAL A 50 5.59 -7.26 2.40
N HIS A 51 5.88 -8.35 1.69
CA HIS A 51 4.96 -8.90 0.69
C HIS A 51 4.28 -10.16 1.22
N LEU A 52 2.96 -10.10 1.39
CA LEU A 52 2.15 -11.23 1.88
C LEU A 52 1.67 -12.15 0.77
N GLY A 53 1.84 -11.78 -0.51
CA GLY A 53 1.32 -12.55 -1.63
C GLY A 53 -0.16 -12.34 -1.84
N HIS A 54 -0.89 -13.42 -2.13
CA HIS A 54 -2.28 -13.36 -2.56
C HIS A 54 -3.26 -14.04 -1.59
N ASN A 55 -4.56 -13.79 -1.75
CA ASN A 55 -5.64 -14.36 -0.94
C ASN A 55 -5.53 -14.01 0.56
N ARG A 56 -5.48 -12.71 0.87
CA ARG A 56 -5.24 -12.24 2.23
C ARG A 56 -6.46 -11.57 2.86
N SER A 57 -6.76 -11.98 4.09
CA SER A 57 -7.84 -11.38 4.86
C SER A 57 -7.45 -9.99 5.38
N VAL A 58 -8.44 -9.14 5.65
CA VAL A 58 -8.20 -7.83 6.25
C VAL A 58 -7.45 -7.96 7.58
N ALA A 59 -7.84 -8.89 8.45
CA ALA A 59 -7.20 -9.10 9.74
C ALA A 59 -5.70 -9.42 9.61
N GLU A 60 -5.31 -10.26 8.64
CA GLU A 60 -3.90 -10.58 8.40
C GLU A 60 -3.11 -9.34 7.92
N LEU A 61 -3.71 -8.53 7.04
CA LEU A 61 -3.10 -7.28 6.57
C LEU A 61 -2.90 -6.28 7.69
N VAL A 62 -3.92 -6.06 8.52
CA VAL A 62 -3.87 -5.11 9.64
C VAL A 62 -2.82 -5.54 10.66
N GLN A 63 -2.85 -6.81 11.09
CA GLN A 63 -1.87 -7.34 12.05
C GLN A 63 -0.44 -7.23 11.54
N THR A 64 -0.21 -7.52 10.25
CA THR A 64 1.12 -7.34 9.63
C THR A 64 1.50 -5.86 9.57
N GLY A 65 0.58 -4.99 9.16
CA GLY A 65 0.82 -3.54 9.08
C GLY A 65 1.25 -2.94 10.42
N LEU A 66 0.60 -3.34 11.50
CA LEU A 66 0.92 -2.91 12.86
C LEU A 66 2.23 -3.51 13.36
N SER A 67 2.42 -4.82 13.22
CA SER A 67 3.62 -5.52 13.71
C SER A 67 4.90 -5.03 13.02
N GLU A 68 4.79 -4.72 11.73
CA GLU A 68 5.89 -4.23 10.91
C GLU A 68 6.05 -2.71 10.98
N ASP A 69 5.24 -1.98 11.76
CA ASP A 69 5.26 -0.50 11.81
C ASP A 69 5.25 0.12 10.40
N ALA A 70 4.35 -0.37 9.55
CA ALA A 70 4.28 0.01 8.15
C ALA A 70 3.55 1.34 7.98
N GLN A 71 4.10 2.23 7.15
CA GLN A 71 3.49 3.53 6.87
C GLN A 71 2.36 3.44 5.83
N ALA A 72 2.30 2.34 5.08
CA ALA A 72 1.28 2.15 4.04
C ALA A 72 0.95 0.68 3.80
N ILE A 73 -0.30 0.43 3.40
CA ILE A 73 -0.77 -0.88 2.93
C ILE A 73 -1.24 -0.72 1.49
N ALA A 74 -0.68 -1.53 0.58
CA ALA A 74 -1.04 -1.57 -0.82
C ALA A 74 -1.73 -2.90 -1.15
N VAL A 75 -2.95 -2.84 -1.65
CA VAL A 75 -3.78 -4.01 -1.97
C VAL A 75 -4.25 -3.95 -3.41
N SER A 76 -4.12 -5.05 -4.14
CA SER A 76 -4.82 -5.23 -5.42
C SER A 76 -6.08 -6.08 -5.25
N SER A 77 -7.18 -5.68 -5.90
CA SER A 77 -8.45 -6.41 -5.87
C SER A 77 -9.07 -6.51 -7.26
N TYR A 78 -9.20 -7.73 -7.76
CA TYR A 78 -9.72 -8.06 -9.09
C TYR A 78 -10.94 -8.99 -9.05
N GLN A 79 -11.31 -9.54 -7.88
CA GLN A 79 -12.45 -10.46 -7.73
C GLN A 79 -13.76 -9.77 -7.31
N GLY A 80 -13.76 -8.45 -7.16
CA GLY A 80 -14.91 -7.70 -6.64
C GLY A 80 -14.95 -7.68 -5.11
N GLY A 81 -16.01 -7.08 -4.54
CA GLY A 81 -16.13 -6.88 -3.09
C GLY A 81 -15.12 -5.89 -2.50
N HIS A 82 -14.44 -5.11 -3.35
CA HIS A 82 -13.40 -4.17 -2.92
C HIS A 82 -13.95 -3.04 -2.04
N MET A 83 -15.19 -2.59 -2.28
CA MET A 83 -15.81 -1.56 -1.45
C MET A 83 -15.97 -2.03 0.00
N GLU A 84 -16.50 -3.22 0.18
CA GLU A 84 -16.67 -3.85 1.50
C GLU A 84 -15.32 -4.20 2.12
N TYR A 85 -14.40 -4.76 1.34
CA TYR A 85 -13.05 -5.12 1.79
C TYR A 85 -12.27 -3.90 2.28
N PHE A 86 -12.22 -2.82 1.49
CA PHE A 86 -11.50 -1.60 1.87
C PHE A 86 -12.20 -0.85 2.99
N LYS A 87 -13.54 -0.81 3.02
CA LYS A 87 -14.26 -0.27 4.17
C LYS A 87 -13.87 -1.02 5.44
N TYR A 88 -13.90 -2.36 5.40
CA TYR A 88 -13.55 -3.18 6.54
C TYR A 88 -12.08 -2.99 6.96
N LEU A 89 -11.16 -2.84 5.99
CA LEU A 89 -9.75 -2.55 6.26
C LEU A 89 -9.56 -1.24 7.03
N ILE A 90 -10.23 -0.17 6.62
CA ILE A 90 -10.16 1.12 7.31
C ILE A 90 -10.82 1.05 8.69
N ASP A 91 -11.98 0.39 8.79
CA ASP A 91 -12.69 0.23 10.06
C ASP A 91 -11.84 -0.55 11.08
N GLU A 92 -11.11 -1.58 10.66
CA GLU A 92 -10.20 -2.35 11.53
C GLU A 92 -8.96 -1.55 11.91
N LEU A 93 -8.34 -0.83 10.98
CA LEU A 93 -7.20 0.05 11.28
C LEU A 93 -7.54 1.17 12.28
N ALA A 94 -8.78 1.66 12.27
CA ALA A 94 -9.23 2.72 13.17
C ALA A 94 -9.59 2.23 14.58
N ARG A 95 -9.70 0.91 14.79
CA ARG A 95 -10.01 0.31 16.10
C ARG A 95 -8.78 0.14 16.99
N GLU A 96 -7.60 0.12 16.40
CA GLU A 96 -6.30 -0.03 17.05
C GLU A 96 -5.63 1.33 17.27
#